data_AF-D0NXA9-F1
#
_entry.id   AF-D0NXA9-F1
#
_cell.length_a   1.000
_cell.length_b   1.000
_cell.length_c   1.000
_cell.angle_alpha   90.00
_cell.angle_beta   90.00
_cell.angle_gamma   90.00
#
_symmetry.space_group_name_H-M   'P 1'
#
loop_
_entity.id
_entity.type
_entity.pdbx_description
1 polymer ?
#
loop_
_entity_poly.entity_id
_entity_poly.type
_entity_poly.pdbx_seq_one_letter_code
_entity_poly.pdbx_strand_id
1 'polypeptide(L)'
;MFNASNAEAYLAGDASKLQLVESGPYVFRRREFKIDINFLDDGARVSYKSYTYHTFEESLSCDGCSDLDKFTSFDVGYLNVIAQAGGEKAFGPQMMRWVNGLNSLDPVAMNTVASGGKVLTFLATGPQAIADLDLSGFVYNGLFVTRTVSQWALGYPSLLAGLGLGSEFISSCNVTNGWNSQCASCEGDACLDIWYECKQCALGASVVAINNVTCGVIEEIYAAEYGAEEAATFRDNTCNLCEAFGLCAAPLPGIAEDSGLDYSKTPPSADNLETYIQVTGCKDDSKILEYEEFNGFTSTPLWVTTLGEERRNPTLVEIIAFNDYGNCAKPTANLTCSAVEGNDATSIKPGGAGMTGFEDTLTQTLSDMFLDEGKQNVTLYLTGQEVDHEGITLHRFSPPNDLLVNSQFNNAKGTGWPVDGVQPLVFSTGFLAYVSYPIYIYGNTTLLDAVEITMSDGVVASGDSMYDLGDLKQEYIDKYVTYIDVEAGTSKTMVAHKRLMASYAMSCSALNESAPMSDVLWPNLEAEVIFPAYWGEESATVGSSSVDYYHLVQRLLKSVLPVLIVGIIVGLALVGGGFFHRRRMVTQHAQQKDPTGEV
;
A
#
# COMPACT_ATOMS: atom_id res chain seq x y z
N MET A 1 -8.14 -12.12 -1.65
CA MET A 1 -7.10 -12.88 -0.90
C MET A 1 -6.88 -14.24 -1.54
N PHE A 2 -5.69 -14.83 -1.40
CA PHE A 2 -5.44 -16.22 -1.81
C PHE A 2 -5.36 -17.14 -0.59
N ASN A 3 -6.25 -18.12 -0.50
CA ASN A 3 -6.23 -19.12 0.57
C ASN A 3 -5.38 -20.33 0.16
N ALA A 4 -4.35 -20.65 0.93
CA ALA A 4 -3.52 -21.83 0.73
C ALA A 4 -4.25 -23.11 1.21
N SER A 5 -4.94 -23.79 0.29
CA SER A 5 -5.83 -24.91 0.62
C SER A 5 -5.12 -26.21 0.96
N ASN A 6 -3.85 -26.37 0.54
CA ASN A 6 -3.04 -27.57 0.75
C ASN A 6 -1.72 -27.30 1.48
N ALA A 7 -1.63 -26.22 2.27
CA ALA A 7 -0.38 -25.77 2.92
C ALA A 7 0.34 -26.89 3.71
N GLU A 8 -0.39 -27.71 4.46
CA GLU A 8 0.19 -28.86 5.20
C GLU A 8 0.86 -29.88 4.27
N ALA A 9 0.16 -30.31 3.22
CA ALA A 9 0.69 -31.27 2.25
C ALA A 9 1.88 -30.70 1.47
N TYR A 10 1.84 -29.40 1.16
CA TYR A 10 2.94 -28.70 0.50
C TYR A 10 4.19 -28.65 1.38
N LEU A 11 4.06 -28.24 2.66
CA LEU A 11 5.16 -28.23 3.62
C LEU A 11 5.75 -29.63 3.88
N ALA A 12 4.90 -30.66 3.90
CA ALA A 12 5.32 -32.05 4.06
C ALA A 12 6.08 -32.62 2.85
N GLY A 13 6.02 -31.94 1.69
CA GLY A 13 6.55 -32.45 0.42
C GLY A 13 5.64 -33.48 -0.26
N ASP A 14 4.40 -33.65 0.22
CA ASP A 14 3.39 -34.53 -0.38
C ASP A 14 2.75 -33.90 -1.63
N ALA A 15 2.82 -32.57 -1.76
CA ALA A 15 2.37 -31.81 -2.93
C ALA A 15 3.52 -30.99 -3.51
N SER A 16 3.72 -31.06 -4.83
CA SER A 16 4.76 -30.29 -5.54
C SER A 16 4.35 -28.86 -5.90
N LYS A 17 3.07 -28.51 -5.72
CA LYS A 17 2.53 -27.17 -5.97
C LYS A 17 1.69 -26.70 -4.79
N LEU A 18 1.79 -25.42 -4.48
CA LEU A 18 0.86 -24.78 -3.56
C LEU A 18 -0.44 -24.46 -4.29
N GLN A 19 -1.56 -24.93 -3.76
CA GLN A 19 -2.90 -24.66 -4.27
C GLN A 19 -3.47 -23.42 -3.57
N LEU A 20 -3.81 -22.43 -4.39
CA LEU A 20 -4.27 -21.13 -3.95
C LEU A 20 -5.67 -20.89 -4.50
N VAL A 21 -6.62 -20.58 -3.62
CA VAL A 21 -7.99 -20.24 -4.01
C VAL A 21 -8.23 -18.76 -3.78
N GLU A 22 -8.57 -18.03 -4.84
CA GLU A 22 -8.97 -16.63 -4.74
C GLU A 22 -10.32 -16.53 -4.03
N SER A 23 -10.40 -15.66 -3.01
CA SER A 23 -11.66 -15.33 -2.33
C SER A 23 -11.79 -13.83 -2.10
N GLY A 24 -13.00 -13.31 -2.26
CA GLY A 24 -13.34 -11.89 -2.17
C GLY A 24 -14.41 -11.47 -3.18
N PRO A 25 -14.71 -10.17 -3.28
CA PRO A 25 -14.02 -9.09 -2.57
C PRO A 25 -14.42 -8.99 -1.09
N TYR A 26 -13.48 -8.58 -0.25
CA TYR A 26 -13.71 -8.12 1.11
C TYR A 26 -13.48 -6.61 1.13
N VAL A 27 -14.55 -5.82 1.23
CA VAL A 27 -14.48 -4.39 1.00
C VAL A 27 -14.30 -3.64 2.30
N PHE A 28 -13.29 -2.77 2.34
CA PHE A 28 -13.05 -1.84 3.42
C PHE A 28 -13.16 -0.40 2.90
N ARG A 29 -14.01 0.41 3.52
CA ARG A 29 -14.11 1.83 3.20
C ARG A 29 -12.96 2.59 3.86
N ARG A 30 -12.03 3.09 3.05
CA ARG A 30 -11.00 4.05 3.46
C ARG A 30 -11.61 5.42 3.73
N ARG A 31 -11.19 6.06 4.82
CA ARG A 31 -11.42 7.48 5.10
C ARG A 31 -10.07 8.12 5.39
N GLU A 32 -9.80 9.23 4.73
CA GLU A 32 -8.52 9.92 4.79
C GLU A 32 -8.69 11.37 5.25
N PHE A 33 -7.80 11.81 6.13
CA PHE A 33 -7.77 13.16 6.69
C PHE A 33 -6.38 13.73 6.55
N LYS A 34 -6.28 14.91 5.93
CA LYS A 34 -5.06 15.73 5.96
C LYS A 34 -5.12 16.64 7.19
N ILE A 35 -4.13 16.53 8.06
CA ILE A 35 -3.99 17.32 9.29
C ILE A 35 -2.66 18.08 9.29
N ASP A 36 -2.49 19.01 10.23
CA ASP A 36 -1.26 19.83 10.37
C ASP A 36 -0.80 20.49 9.07
N ILE A 37 -1.78 21.02 8.32
CA ILE A 37 -1.55 21.62 7.00
C ILE A 37 -0.84 22.96 7.14
N ASN A 38 0.34 23.08 6.51
CA ASN A 38 1.16 24.28 6.49
C ASN A 38 1.55 24.65 5.05
N PHE A 39 1.35 25.90 4.65
CA PHE A 39 1.82 26.42 3.37
C PHE A 39 3.26 26.93 3.50
N LEU A 40 4.12 26.47 2.60
CA LEU A 40 5.54 26.83 2.55
C LEU A 40 5.81 27.70 1.31
N ASP A 41 6.89 28.48 1.35
CA ASP A 41 7.38 29.29 0.22
C ASP A 41 6.31 30.12 -0.47
N ASP A 42 5.62 30.96 0.30
CA ASP A 42 4.52 31.82 -0.19
C ASP A 42 3.39 31.03 -0.88
N GLY A 43 3.18 29.77 -0.47
CA GLY A 43 2.14 28.89 -0.99
C GLY A 43 2.55 28.08 -2.21
N ALA A 44 3.83 28.10 -2.62
CA ALA A 44 4.32 27.23 -3.69
C ALA A 44 4.33 25.75 -3.30
N ARG A 45 4.40 25.45 -2.00
CA ARG A 45 4.38 24.09 -1.46
C ARG A 45 3.41 23.99 -0.29
N VAL A 46 2.92 22.78 -0.04
CA VAL A 46 2.10 22.44 1.13
C VAL A 46 2.70 21.24 1.85
N SER A 47 2.85 21.35 3.16
CA SER A 47 3.21 20.27 4.06
C SER A 47 1.99 19.85 4.87
N TYR A 48 1.78 18.56 5.06
CA TYR A 48 0.69 18.02 5.87
C TYR A 48 1.05 16.63 6.39
N LYS A 49 0.27 16.14 7.36
CA LYS A 49 0.27 14.73 7.78
C LYS A 49 -1.03 14.08 7.33
N SER A 50 -0.99 12.80 6.99
CA SER A 50 -2.19 12.06 6.59
C SER A 50 -2.55 11.01 7.61
N TYR A 51 -3.84 10.92 7.93
CA TYR A 51 -4.42 9.90 8.77
C TYR A 51 -5.50 9.15 7.99
N THR A 52 -5.34 7.83 7.89
CA THR A 52 -6.29 6.92 7.26
C THR A 52 -6.89 5.92 8.25
N TYR A 53 -8.16 5.57 8.05
CA TYR A 53 -8.74 4.40 8.69
C TYR A 53 -9.73 3.68 7.78
N HIS A 54 -9.97 2.42 8.12
CA HIS A 54 -10.70 1.47 7.29
C HIS A 54 -11.84 0.85 8.09
N THR A 55 -13.02 0.72 7.48
CA THR A 55 -14.16 0.01 8.08
C THR A 55 -14.69 -1.02 7.10
N PHE A 56 -14.94 -2.25 7.56
CA PHE A 56 -15.52 -3.29 6.72
C PHE A 56 -16.93 -2.91 6.24
N GLU A 57 -17.22 -3.18 4.97
CA GLU A 57 -18.50 -2.90 4.30
C GLU A 57 -19.10 -4.22 3.79
N GLU A 58 -19.88 -4.89 4.64
CA GLU A 58 -20.52 -6.17 4.31
C GLU A 58 -21.34 -6.09 3.02
N SER A 59 -22.12 -5.01 2.83
CA SER A 59 -22.98 -4.83 1.66
C SER A 59 -22.27 -4.66 0.32
N LEU A 60 -20.96 -4.38 0.34
CA LEU A 60 -20.11 -4.26 -0.85
C LEU A 60 -19.18 -5.46 -1.03
N SER A 61 -19.12 -6.33 -0.02
CA SER A 61 -18.32 -7.57 -0.04
C SER A 61 -19.09 -8.69 -0.74
N CYS A 62 -18.41 -9.81 -1.02
CA CYS A 62 -19.06 -10.99 -1.60
C CYS A 62 -20.20 -11.53 -0.72
N ASP A 63 -21.17 -12.20 -1.35
CA ASP A 63 -22.33 -12.77 -0.65
C ASP A 63 -21.90 -13.73 0.46
N GLY A 64 -22.27 -13.39 1.71
CA GLY A 64 -21.95 -14.19 2.89
C GLY A 64 -20.54 -13.98 3.45
N CYS A 65 -19.76 -13.06 2.89
CA CYS A 65 -18.40 -12.77 3.33
C CYS A 65 -18.40 -11.91 4.61
N SER A 66 -17.52 -12.28 5.54
CA SER A 66 -17.33 -11.59 6.82
C SER A 66 -15.86 -11.21 7.02
N ASP A 67 -15.60 -10.11 7.73
CA ASP A 67 -14.26 -9.76 8.20
C ASP A 67 -13.69 -10.74 9.25
N LEU A 68 -14.49 -11.72 9.68
CA LEU A 68 -14.09 -12.83 10.54
C LEU A 68 -13.72 -14.10 9.74
N ASP A 69 -13.93 -14.11 8.41
CA ASP A 69 -13.54 -15.23 7.57
C ASP A 69 -12.04 -15.49 7.69
N LYS A 70 -11.65 -16.77 7.68
CA LYS A 70 -10.27 -17.18 7.96
C LYS A 70 -9.52 -17.57 6.69
N PHE A 71 -8.30 -17.08 6.56
CA PHE A 71 -7.41 -17.32 5.42
C PHE A 71 -6.05 -17.80 5.89
N THR A 72 -5.58 -18.88 5.28
CA THR A 72 -4.22 -19.39 5.46
C THR A 72 -3.32 -18.80 4.39
N SER A 73 -2.29 -18.05 4.81
CA SER A 73 -1.28 -17.46 3.92
C SER A 73 0.06 -17.35 4.65
N PHE A 74 1.09 -16.83 3.98
CA PHE A 74 2.44 -16.69 4.54
C PHE A 74 2.47 -15.75 5.75
N ASP A 75 3.17 -16.14 6.82
CA ASP A 75 3.43 -15.29 7.98
C ASP A 75 4.55 -14.30 7.63
N VAL A 76 4.15 -13.06 7.32
CA VAL A 76 5.08 -11.96 7.01
C VAL A 76 6.01 -11.64 8.18
N GLY A 77 5.54 -11.81 9.43
CA GLY A 77 6.37 -11.63 10.61
C GLY A 77 7.48 -12.67 10.69
N TYR A 78 7.15 -13.93 10.43
CA TYR A 78 8.14 -14.99 10.33
C TYR A 78 9.13 -14.74 9.19
N LEU A 79 8.65 -14.44 7.97
CA LEU A 79 9.53 -14.19 6.82
C LEU A 79 10.53 -13.06 7.10
N ASN A 80 10.08 -11.96 7.69
CA ASN A 80 10.94 -10.82 8.01
C ASN A 80 11.98 -11.17 9.10
N VAL A 81 11.55 -11.75 10.22
CA VAL A 81 12.46 -12.02 11.36
C VAL A 81 13.47 -13.11 11.01
N ILE A 82 13.05 -14.18 10.35
CA ILE A 82 13.94 -15.29 9.97
C ILE A 82 14.92 -14.87 8.87
N ALA A 83 14.48 -14.01 7.94
CA ALA A 83 15.40 -13.44 6.97
C ALA A 83 16.52 -12.63 7.66
N GLN A 84 16.17 -11.75 8.59
CA GLN A 84 17.16 -10.96 9.34
C GLN A 84 18.10 -11.82 10.20
N ALA A 85 17.61 -12.95 10.73
CA ALA A 85 18.42 -13.90 11.47
C ALA A 85 19.38 -14.75 10.59
N GLY A 86 19.26 -14.68 9.25
CA GLY A 86 20.06 -15.48 8.32
C GLY A 86 19.57 -16.92 8.14
N GLY A 87 18.35 -17.24 8.63
CA GLY A 87 17.74 -18.56 8.58
C GLY A 87 17.52 -19.20 9.95
N GLU A 88 16.81 -20.33 9.96
CA GLU A 88 16.39 -20.98 11.20
C GLU A 88 17.51 -21.69 11.94
N LYS A 89 18.59 -22.13 11.28
CA LYS A 89 19.71 -22.86 11.93
C LYS A 89 20.36 -22.16 13.12
N ALA A 90 20.15 -20.86 13.29
CA ALA A 90 20.49 -20.15 14.52
C ALA A 90 19.72 -20.70 15.75
N PHE A 91 18.61 -21.41 15.52
CA PHE A 91 17.63 -21.87 16.48
C PHE A 91 17.30 -23.37 16.26
N GLY A 92 17.04 -24.13 17.32
CA GLY A 92 16.65 -25.54 17.21
C GLY A 92 15.18 -25.73 16.80
N PRO A 93 14.76 -26.89 16.26
CA PRO A 93 13.39 -27.12 15.77
C PRO A 93 12.33 -26.95 16.87
N GLN A 94 12.63 -27.42 18.08
CA GLN A 94 11.73 -27.26 19.23
C GLN A 94 11.54 -25.80 19.61
N MET A 95 12.62 -25.00 19.55
CA MET A 95 12.56 -23.57 19.84
C MET A 95 11.71 -22.84 18.81
N MET A 96 11.95 -23.11 17.52
CA MET A 96 11.23 -22.47 16.43
C MET A 96 9.73 -22.76 16.53
N ARG A 97 9.36 -24.02 16.72
CA ARG A 97 7.96 -24.41 16.94
C ARG A 97 7.35 -23.73 18.17
N TRP A 98 8.12 -23.59 19.26
CA TRP A 98 7.64 -22.94 20.49
C TRP A 98 7.35 -21.44 20.27
N VAL A 99 8.27 -20.72 19.63
CA VAL A 99 8.08 -19.30 19.31
C VAL A 99 6.94 -19.11 18.30
N ASN A 100 6.83 -19.97 17.30
CA ASN A 100 5.71 -19.94 16.34
C ASN A 100 4.37 -20.16 17.04
N GLY A 101 4.31 -21.08 18.00
CA GLY A 101 3.12 -21.29 18.84
C GLY A 101 2.73 -20.05 19.63
N LEU A 102 3.71 -19.31 20.13
CA LEU A 102 3.49 -18.06 20.83
C LEU A 102 3.01 -16.95 19.87
N ASN A 103 3.56 -16.90 18.66
CA ASN A 103 3.19 -15.94 17.61
C ASN A 103 1.87 -16.26 16.89
N SER A 104 1.34 -17.47 17.06
CA SER A 104 0.23 -18.02 16.26
C SER A 104 -1.10 -17.29 16.42
N LEU A 105 -1.29 -16.48 17.47
CA LEU A 105 -2.58 -15.97 17.98
C LEU A 105 -3.72 -17.01 18.01
N ASP A 106 -3.37 -18.31 18.04
CA ASP A 106 -4.30 -19.39 18.34
C ASP A 106 -4.27 -19.59 19.87
N PRO A 107 -5.39 -19.35 20.59
CA PRO A 107 -5.39 -19.44 22.04
C PRO A 107 -4.89 -20.79 22.55
N VAL A 108 -5.25 -21.90 21.90
CA VAL A 108 -4.85 -23.26 22.33
C VAL A 108 -3.35 -23.46 22.17
N ALA A 109 -2.79 -23.01 21.04
CA ALA A 109 -1.36 -23.06 20.79
C ALA A 109 -0.59 -22.17 21.78
N MET A 110 -1.04 -20.93 21.98
CA MET A 110 -0.47 -19.97 22.93
C MET A 110 -0.47 -20.51 24.36
N ASN A 111 -1.59 -21.09 24.80
CA ASN A 111 -1.71 -21.72 26.12
C ASN A 111 -0.72 -22.88 26.27
N THR A 112 -0.56 -23.73 25.25
CA THR A 112 0.39 -24.86 25.27
C THR A 112 1.83 -24.41 25.52
N VAL A 113 2.24 -23.29 24.91
CA VAL A 113 3.62 -22.81 24.98
C VAL A 113 3.89 -21.88 26.17
N ALA A 114 2.88 -21.18 26.69
CA ALA A 114 3.08 -20.14 27.70
C ALA A 114 2.57 -20.51 29.11
N SER A 115 1.57 -21.40 29.22
CA SER A 115 0.91 -21.70 30.50
C SER A 115 1.85 -22.22 31.58
N GLY A 116 1.45 -22.01 32.84
CA GLY A 116 2.22 -22.48 34.00
C GLY A 116 3.57 -21.77 34.18
N GLY A 117 3.72 -20.55 33.66
CA GLY A 117 4.96 -19.77 33.75
C GLY A 117 6.09 -20.33 32.87
N LYS A 118 5.76 -21.07 31.80
CA LYS A 118 6.74 -21.66 30.89
C LYS A 118 7.66 -20.63 30.26
N VAL A 119 7.15 -19.45 29.89
CA VAL A 119 7.98 -18.36 29.33
C VAL A 119 9.05 -17.93 30.33
N LEU A 120 8.67 -17.62 31.57
CA LEU A 120 9.64 -17.25 32.62
C LEU A 120 10.61 -18.40 32.93
N THR A 121 10.13 -19.64 32.96
CA THR A 121 10.97 -20.82 33.19
C THR A 121 11.97 -21.00 32.06
N PHE A 122 11.55 -20.76 30.81
CA PHE A 122 12.40 -20.78 29.63
C PHE A 122 13.46 -19.68 29.70
N LEU A 123 13.09 -18.44 30.05
CA LEU A 123 14.06 -17.35 30.24
C LEU A 123 15.08 -17.67 31.35
N ALA A 124 14.65 -18.38 32.41
CA ALA A 124 15.51 -18.70 33.54
C ALA A 124 16.41 -19.93 33.32
N THR A 125 15.92 -20.95 32.60
CA THR A 125 16.56 -22.28 32.52
C THR A 125 16.93 -22.71 31.11
N GLY A 126 16.49 -21.98 30.09
CA GLY A 126 16.78 -22.25 28.69
C GLY A 126 15.90 -23.32 28.05
N PRO A 127 16.35 -23.93 26.94
CA PRO A 127 15.56 -24.85 26.10
C PRO A 127 14.99 -26.08 26.80
N GLN A 128 15.56 -26.50 27.93
CA GLN A 128 15.05 -27.63 28.71
C GLN A 128 13.63 -27.40 29.21
N ALA A 129 13.21 -26.15 29.42
CA ALA A 129 11.86 -25.80 29.85
C ALA A 129 10.76 -26.20 28.84
N ILE A 130 11.13 -26.37 27.57
CA ILE A 130 10.21 -26.62 26.45
C ILE A 130 10.44 -27.98 25.78
N ALA A 131 11.38 -28.78 26.28
CA ALA A 131 11.82 -30.02 25.63
C ALA A 131 10.71 -31.08 25.52
N ASP A 132 9.81 -31.13 26.51
CA ASP A 132 8.74 -32.14 26.60
C ASP A 132 7.42 -31.68 25.95
N LEU A 133 7.38 -30.51 25.30
CA LEU A 133 6.17 -30.02 24.63
C LEU A 133 5.94 -30.74 23.30
N ASP A 134 4.70 -31.17 23.06
CA ASP A 134 4.27 -31.62 21.74
C ASP A 134 3.87 -30.40 20.89
N LEU A 135 4.71 -30.10 19.91
CA LEU A 135 4.55 -28.95 19.01
C LEU A 135 4.46 -29.39 17.53
N SER A 136 3.87 -30.57 17.30
CA SER A 136 3.77 -31.19 15.97
C SER A 136 2.69 -30.59 15.07
N GLY A 137 1.68 -29.92 15.64
CA GLY A 137 0.53 -29.37 14.91
C GLY A 137 0.86 -28.24 13.92
N PHE A 138 -0.04 -28.01 12.97
CA PHE A 138 0.13 -27.01 11.91
C PHE A 138 0.37 -25.60 12.45
N VAL A 139 -0.31 -25.19 13.52
CA VAL A 139 -0.15 -23.86 14.15
C VAL A 139 1.29 -23.53 14.58
N TYR A 140 2.18 -24.52 14.66
CA TYR A 140 3.60 -24.34 15.03
C TYR A 140 4.55 -24.28 13.82
N ASN A 141 4.03 -24.31 12.59
CA ASN A 141 4.83 -24.43 11.36
C ASN A 141 5.68 -23.19 11.02
N GLY A 142 5.25 -22.00 11.44
CA GLY A 142 5.96 -20.73 11.24
C GLY A 142 5.77 -20.09 9.87
N LEU A 143 5.69 -20.86 8.79
CA LEU A 143 5.64 -20.30 7.44
C LEU A 143 4.25 -19.84 7.02
N PHE A 144 3.21 -20.62 7.34
CA PHE A 144 1.81 -20.33 7.05
C PHE A 144 1.04 -20.07 8.34
N VAL A 145 0.17 -19.07 8.34
CA VAL A 145 -0.73 -18.77 9.46
C VAL A 145 -2.15 -18.55 8.97
N THR A 146 -3.11 -18.95 9.80
CA THR A 146 -4.52 -18.70 9.56
C THR A 146 -4.96 -17.48 10.37
N ARG A 147 -5.39 -16.42 9.69
CA ARG A 147 -5.89 -15.18 10.31
C ARG A 147 -7.26 -14.82 9.77
N THR A 148 -7.99 -13.99 10.51
CA THR A 148 -9.23 -13.39 9.99
C THR A 148 -8.92 -12.38 8.88
N VAL A 149 -9.91 -12.09 8.04
CA VAL A 149 -9.82 -11.02 7.04
C VAL A 149 -9.50 -9.67 7.68
N SER A 150 -10.12 -9.35 8.82
CA SER A 150 -9.82 -8.13 9.59
C SER A 150 -8.36 -8.06 10.02
N GLN A 151 -7.78 -9.16 10.50
CA GLN A 151 -6.36 -9.23 10.86
C GLN A 151 -5.46 -9.07 9.63
N TRP A 152 -5.79 -9.71 8.50
CA TRP A 152 -5.03 -9.52 7.27
C TRP A 152 -5.16 -8.09 6.72
N ALA A 153 -6.33 -7.48 6.79
CA ALA A 153 -6.59 -6.16 6.22
C ALA A 153 -6.04 -5.03 7.08
N LEU A 154 -6.23 -5.09 8.40
CA LEU A 154 -5.89 -4.01 9.33
C LEU A 154 -4.56 -4.23 10.07
N GLY A 155 -4.02 -5.45 9.98
CA GLY A 155 -2.82 -5.88 10.68
C GLY A 155 -3.11 -6.64 11.98
N TYR A 156 -2.05 -7.16 12.59
CA TYR A 156 -2.15 -8.02 13.76
C TYR A 156 -0.88 -7.95 14.61
N PRO A 157 -0.98 -8.22 15.92
CA PRO A 157 0.19 -8.25 16.79
C PRO A 157 1.06 -9.50 16.53
N SER A 158 2.37 -9.31 16.56
CA SER A 158 3.40 -10.36 16.44
C SER A 158 4.34 -10.33 17.63
N LEU A 159 4.33 -11.41 18.40
CA LEU A 159 5.28 -11.63 19.49
C LEU A 159 6.67 -11.99 18.96
N LEU A 160 6.76 -12.58 17.77
CA LEU A 160 8.05 -12.89 17.13
C LEU A 160 8.77 -11.60 16.69
N ALA A 161 8.08 -10.70 16.00
CA ALA A 161 8.65 -9.41 15.60
C ALA A 161 8.93 -8.51 16.82
N GLY A 162 8.01 -8.51 17.80
CA GLY A 162 8.19 -7.74 19.02
C GLY A 162 9.32 -8.27 19.92
N LEU A 163 9.60 -9.58 19.93
CA LEU A 163 10.78 -10.15 20.57
C LEU A 163 12.07 -9.59 19.96
N GLY A 164 12.18 -9.57 18.63
CA GLY A 164 13.37 -9.06 17.94
C GLY A 164 13.63 -7.58 18.24
N LEU A 165 12.62 -6.74 18.05
CA LEU A 165 12.73 -5.28 18.22
C LEU A 165 12.83 -4.85 19.68
N GLY A 166 12.02 -5.47 20.55
CA GLY A 166 11.97 -5.14 21.97
C GLY A 166 13.22 -5.58 22.72
N SER A 167 13.76 -6.78 22.44
CA SER A 167 15.00 -7.24 23.08
C SER A 167 16.19 -6.36 22.70
N GLU A 168 16.37 -6.04 21.41
CA GLU A 168 17.43 -5.16 20.95
C GLU A 168 17.33 -3.76 21.59
N PHE A 169 16.11 -3.21 21.69
CA PHE A 169 15.91 -1.92 22.34
C PHE A 169 16.36 -1.93 23.80
N ILE A 170 15.97 -2.94 24.57
CA ILE A 170 16.30 -3.03 26.00
C ILE A 170 17.79 -3.35 26.20
N SER A 171 18.40 -4.21 25.37
CA SER A 171 19.79 -4.64 25.56
C SER A 171 20.83 -3.68 25.03
N SER A 172 20.52 -2.95 23.95
CA SER A 172 21.52 -2.23 23.17
C SER A 172 21.21 -0.73 23.02
N CYS A 173 19.92 -0.37 22.95
CA CYS A 173 19.51 1.02 22.74
C CYS A 173 19.34 1.80 24.05
N ASN A 174 18.51 1.28 24.97
CA ASN A 174 18.10 1.92 26.21
C ASN A 174 19.02 1.57 27.39
N VAL A 175 20.33 1.51 27.13
CA VAL A 175 21.37 1.28 28.14
C VAL A 175 22.27 2.50 28.26
N THR A 176 23.04 2.58 29.35
CA THR A 176 24.00 3.69 29.53
C THR A 176 25.04 3.66 28.41
N ASN A 177 25.20 4.76 27.68
CA ASN A 177 26.03 4.85 26.46
C ASN A 177 25.59 3.89 25.33
N GLY A 178 24.34 3.42 25.35
CA GLY A 178 23.75 2.64 24.28
C GLY A 178 23.52 3.46 23.02
N TRP A 179 22.95 2.81 22.01
CA TRP A 179 22.73 3.41 20.70
C TRP A 179 21.90 4.69 20.73
N ASN A 180 20.88 4.80 21.60
CA ASN A 180 20.10 6.05 21.72
C ASN A 180 20.98 7.28 22.00
N SER A 181 21.99 7.13 22.85
CA SER A 181 22.93 8.23 23.15
C SER A 181 23.85 8.53 21.97
N GLN A 182 24.24 7.50 21.20
CA GLN A 182 25.11 7.66 20.03
C GLN A 182 24.35 8.33 18.89
N CYS A 183 23.12 7.89 18.63
CA CYS A 183 22.22 8.46 17.63
C CYS A 183 21.88 9.93 17.92
N ALA A 184 21.69 10.29 19.19
CA ALA A 184 21.42 11.67 19.58
C ALA A 184 22.65 12.60 19.49
N SER A 185 23.86 12.06 19.38
CA SER A 185 25.12 12.84 19.42
C SER A 185 25.97 12.74 18.15
N CYS A 186 25.64 11.85 17.23
CA CYS A 186 26.33 11.74 15.95
C CYS A 186 26.06 12.99 15.09
N GLU A 187 26.97 13.29 14.15
CA GLU A 187 26.77 14.33 13.13
C GLU A 187 27.35 13.87 11.79
N GLY A 188 26.69 14.24 10.68
CA GLY A 188 27.18 14.00 9.33
C GLY A 188 27.42 12.52 9.02
N ASP A 189 28.59 12.21 8.45
CA ASP A 189 28.97 10.84 8.07
C ASP A 189 28.97 9.86 9.24
N ALA A 190 29.27 10.31 10.46
CA ALA A 190 29.24 9.45 11.63
C ALA A 190 27.82 8.96 11.96
N CYS A 191 26.77 9.73 11.63
CA CYS A 191 25.39 9.24 11.74
C CYS A 191 25.03 8.26 10.64
N LEU A 192 25.59 8.41 9.44
CA LEU A 192 25.36 7.48 8.34
C LEU A 192 25.96 6.10 8.67
N ASP A 193 27.11 6.07 9.34
CA ASP A 193 27.79 4.83 9.73
C ASP A 193 27.01 4.01 10.78
N ILE A 194 26.13 4.66 11.56
CA ILE A 194 25.29 4.00 12.61
C ILE A 194 23.79 4.12 12.32
N TRP A 195 23.44 4.45 11.08
CA TRP A 195 22.07 4.76 10.68
C TRP A 195 21.12 3.60 10.98
N TYR A 196 21.57 2.37 10.74
CA TYR A 196 20.77 1.17 10.95
C TYR A 196 20.42 0.97 12.43
N GLU A 197 21.41 1.06 13.31
CA GLU A 197 21.23 0.93 14.74
C GLU A 197 20.28 2.01 15.25
N CYS A 198 20.41 3.25 14.76
CA CYS A 198 19.47 4.32 15.08
C CYS A 198 18.04 4.02 14.63
N LYS A 199 17.88 3.48 13.41
CA LYS A 199 16.57 3.08 12.90
C LYS A 199 15.97 1.94 13.73
N GLN A 200 16.74 0.90 14.07
CA GLN A 200 16.29 -0.21 14.91
C GLN A 200 15.90 0.25 16.31
N CYS A 201 16.68 1.16 16.91
CA CYS A 201 16.34 1.73 18.20
C CYS A 201 15.07 2.57 18.18
N ALA A 202 14.84 3.35 17.13
CA ALA A 202 13.60 4.09 16.95
C ALA A 202 12.40 3.15 16.79
N LEU A 203 12.53 2.09 15.98
CA LEU A 203 11.48 1.07 15.81
C LEU A 203 11.20 0.32 17.12
N GLY A 204 12.24 -0.13 17.81
CA GLY A 204 12.12 -0.80 19.11
C GLY A 204 11.49 0.09 20.18
N ALA A 205 11.84 1.38 20.23
CA ALA A 205 11.20 2.36 21.12
C ALA A 205 9.70 2.47 20.84
N SER A 206 9.31 2.55 19.56
CA SER A 206 7.90 2.60 19.14
C SER A 206 7.15 1.33 19.53
N VAL A 207 7.75 0.14 19.34
CA VAL A 207 7.16 -1.14 19.76
C VAL A 207 6.95 -1.19 21.28
N VAL A 208 7.93 -0.78 22.08
CA VAL A 208 7.81 -0.71 23.54
C VAL A 208 6.70 0.25 23.94
N ALA A 209 6.62 1.43 23.31
CA ALA A 209 5.63 2.45 23.62
C ALA A 209 4.18 2.00 23.36
N ILE A 210 3.96 1.18 22.32
CA ILE A 210 2.62 0.69 21.95
C ILE A 210 2.33 -0.73 22.44
N ASN A 211 3.25 -1.38 23.13
CA ASN A 211 3.13 -2.77 23.60
C ASN A 211 1.86 -3.03 24.42
N ASN A 212 1.44 -2.06 25.25
CA ASN A 212 0.21 -2.19 26.02
C ASN A 212 -1.05 -2.29 25.12
N VAL A 213 -1.05 -1.61 23.98
CA VAL A 213 -2.15 -1.64 23.00
C VAL A 213 -2.12 -2.97 22.24
N THR A 214 -0.98 -3.33 21.65
CA THR A 214 -0.84 -4.56 20.87
C THR A 214 -1.06 -5.81 21.72
N CYS A 215 -0.58 -5.80 22.97
CA CYS A 215 -0.85 -6.90 23.87
C CYS A 215 -2.29 -6.95 24.37
N GLY A 216 -2.96 -5.82 24.53
CA GLY A 216 -4.41 -5.80 24.79
C GLY A 216 -5.19 -6.61 23.74
N VAL A 217 -4.80 -6.52 22.47
CA VAL A 217 -5.39 -7.33 21.39
C VAL A 217 -5.12 -8.84 21.58
N ILE A 218 -3.89 -9.22 21.97
CA ILE A 218 -3.56 -10.63 22.25
C ILE A 218 -4.37 -11.15 23.45
N GLU A 219 -4.48 -10.34 24.50
CA GLU A 219 -5.27 -10.64 25.71
C GLU A 219 -6.74 -10.85 25.35
N GLU A 220 -7.34 -10.00 24.51
CA GLU A 220 -8.72 -10.16 24.04
C GLU A 220 -8.92 -11.45 23.25
N ILE A 221 -8.00 -11.79 22.34
CA ILE A 221 -8.05 -13.05 21.58
C ILE A 221 -7.97 -14.25 22.52
N TYR A 222 -7.06 -14.22 23.50
CA TYR A 222 -6.91 -15.29 24.47
C TYR A 222 -8.13 -15.42 25.39
N ALA A 223 -8.70 -14.29 25.82
CA ALA A 223 -9.86 -14.24 26.70
C ALA A 223 -11.12 -14.84 26.05
N ALA A 224 -11.23 -14.78 24.73
CA ALA A 224 -12.35 -15.38 24.00
C ALA A 224 -12.44 -16.91 24.20
N GLU A 225 -11.31 -17.59 24.42
CA GLU A 225 -11.25 -19.04 24.65
C GLU A 225 -11.18 -19.39 26.14
N TYR A 226 -10.33 -18.69 26.90
CA TYR A 226 -9.99 -19.08 28.28
C TYR A 226 -10.59 -18.20 29.37
N GLY A 227 -11.24 -17.09 29.01
CA GLY A 227 -11.76 -16.12 29.97
C GLY A 227 -10.74 -15.06 30.37
N ALA A 228 -11.23 -13.99 31.00
CA ALA A 228 -10.46 -12.78 31.28
C ALA A 228 -9.37 -12.96 32.35
N GLU A 229 -9.58 -13.81 33.36
CA GLU A 229 -8.62 -14.02 34.46
C GLU A 229 -7.37 -14.77 33.97
N GLU A 230 -7.59 -15.83 33.19
CA GLU A 230 -6.55 -16.59 32.52
C GLU A 230 -5.81 -15.74 31.49
N ALA A 231 -6.52 -14.88 30.75
CA ALA A 231 -5.91 -13.96 29.78
C ALA A 231 -5.01 -12.91 30.43
N ALA A 232 -5.45 -12.30 31.55
CA ALA A 232 -4.63 -11.37 32.32
C ALA A 232 -3.35 -12.05 32.82
N THR A 233 -3.47 -13.30 33.31
CA THR A 233 -2.32 -14.10 33.74
C THR A 233 -1.38 -14.44 32.58
N PHE A 234 -1.92 -14.78 31.41
CA PHE A 234 -1.13 -15.01 30.20
C PHE A 234 -0.34 -13.75 29.81
N ARG A 235 -1.02 -12.61 29.77
CA ARG A 235 -0.43 -11.31 29.45
C ARG A 235 0.71 -10.94 30.41
N ASP A 236 0.50 -11.11 31.72
CA ASP A 236 1.51 -10.84 32.74
C ASP A 236 2.79 -11.67 32.57
N ASN A 237 2.65 -12.90 32.08
CA ASN A 237 3.76 -13.83 31.87
C ASN A 237 4.36 -13.79 30.46
N THR A 238 3.87 -12.91 29.58
CA THR A 238 4.30 -12.81 28.18
C THR A 238 4.68 -11.38 27.83
N CYS A 239 3.80 -10.63 27.17
CA CYS A 239 4.07 -9.30 26.64
C CYS A 239 4.27 -8.22 27.73
N ASN A 240 3.78 -8.40 28.97
CA ASN A 240 4.06 -7.47 30.07
C ASN A 240 5.52 -7.60 30.56
N LEU A 241 6.28 -8.55 30.01
CA LEU A 241 7.72 -8.67 30.19
C LEU A 241 8.51 -7.77 29.22
N CYS A 242 7.84 -6.96 28.39
CA CYS A 242 8.47 -6.06 27.40
C CYS A 242 9.49 -5.09 28.01
N GLU A 243 9.14 -4.36 29.08
CA GLU A 243 10.07 -3.38 29.67
C GLU A 243 11.26 -4.04 30.38
N ALA A 244 11.07 -5.25 30.94
CA ALA A 244 12.08 -5.93 31.75
C ALA A 244 13.00 -6.84 30.92
N PHE A 245 12.47 -7.47 29.88
CA PHE A 245 13.14 -8.52 29.11
C PHE A 245 13.05 -8.31 27.59
N GLY A 246 12.39 -7.24 27.12
CA GLY A 246 12.20 -6.98 25.69
C GLY A 246 11.20 -7.92 25.01
N LEU A 247 10.42 -8.70 25.77
CA LEU A 247 9.35 -9.54 25.23
C LEU A 247 8.13 -8.68 24.91
N CYS A 248 8.14 -8.03 23.75
CA CYS A 248 7.08 -7.13 23.32
C CYS A 248 6.21 -7.78 22.23
N ALA A 249 5.05 -7.18 21.96
CA ALA A 249 4.22 -7.46 20.79
C ALA A 249 4.32 -6.28 19.81
N ALA A 250 4.87 -6.50 18.62
CA ALA A 250 4.93 -5.49 17.57
C ALA A 250 3.65 -5.56 16.70
N PRO A 251 3.07 -4.43 16.28
CA PRO A 251 2.01 -4.45 15.28
C PRO A 251 2.64 -4.74 13.90
N LEU A 252 2.10 -5.73 13.20
CA LEU A 252 2.46 -5.96 11.80
C LEU A 252 1.44 -5.27 10.88
N PRO A 253 1.90 -4.65 9.78
CA PRO A 253 1.03 -3.98 8.83
C PRO A 253 0.01 -4.95 8.23
N GLY A 254 -1.19 -4.44 7.96
CA GLY A 254 -2.21 -5.11 7.17
C GLY A 254 -2.10 -4.78 5.68
N ILE A 255 -3.02 -5.36 4.90
CA ILE A 255 -3.15 -5.11 3.46
C ILE A 255 -3.63 -3.67 3.17
N ALA A 256 -4.50 -3.13 4.02
CA ALA A 256 -5.13 -1.82 3.84
C ALA A 256 -4.60 -0.78 4.83
N GLU A 257 -4.10 -1.20 6.00
CA GLU A 257 -3.59 -0.29 7.02
C GLU A 257 -2.16 -0.63 7.44
N ASP A 258 -1.24 0.30 7.18
CA ASP A 258 0.20 0.09 7.32
C ASP A 258 0.71 0.16 8.77
N SER A 259 -0.04 0.77 9.69
CA SER A 259 0.39 0.85 11.09
C SER A 259 0.27 -0.48 11.86
N GLY A 260 -0.52 -1.41 11.33
CA GLY A 260 -0.90 -2.64 12.03
C GLY A 260 -1.85 -2.42 13.22
N LEU A 261 -2.45 -1.23 13.30
CA LEU A 261 -3.41 -0.85 14.34
C LEU A 261 -4.75 -0.46 13.71
N ASP A 262 -5.84 -0.87 14.36
CA ASP A 262 -7.19 -0.51 13.93
C ASP A 262 -7.54 0.92 14.34
N TYR A 263 -7.13 1.87 13.50
CA TYR A 263 -7.39 3.29 13.77
C TYR A 263 -8.86 3.70 13.69
N SER A 264 -9.75 2.84 13.15
CA SER A 264 -11.19 3.10 13.22
C SER A 264 -11.71 3.12 14.66
N LYS A 265 -11.00 2.45 15.57
CA LYS A 265 -11.28 2.40 17.02
C LYS A 265 -10.53 3.47 17.80
N THR A 266 -9.23 3.65 17.48
CA THR A 266 -8.36 4.60 18.20
C THR A 266 -7.53 5.40 17.22
N PRO A 267 -7.79 6.70 17.02
CA PRO A 267 -6.99 7.51 16.10
C PRO A 267 -5.54 7.65 16.58
N PRO A 268 -4.56 7.77 15.67
CA PRO A 268 -3.16 7.98 16.03
C PRO A 268 -2.94 9.38 16.60
N SER A 269 -1.87 9.53 17.38
CA SER A 269 -1.32 10.85 17.68
C SER A 269 -0.73 11.45 16.41
N ALA A 270 -0.93 12.76 16.19
CA ALA A 270 -0.30 13.48 15.08
C ALA A 270 1.23 13.39 15.13
N ASP A 271 1.82 13.27 16.33
CA ASP A 271 3.27 13.11 16.50
C ASP A 271 3.80 11.78 15.94
N ASN A 272 2.93 10.77 15.80
CA ASN A 272 3.29 9.45 15.26
C ASN A 272 3.10 9.37 13.73
N LEU A 273 2.55 10.41 13.11
CA LEU A 273 2.33 10.46 11.67
C LEU A 273 3.49 11.19 10.99
N GLU A 274 3.91 10.64 9.85
CA GLU A 274 4.96 11.24 9.03
C GLU A 274 4.42 12.34 8.11
N THR A 275 5.35 13.10 7.55
CA THR A 275 5.05 14.30 6.76
C THR A 275 4.96 13.99 5.27
N TYR A 276 4.10 14.74 4.59
CA TYR A 276 3.98 14.80 3.15
C TYR A 276 4.27 16.23 2.71
N ILE A 277 5.00 16.39 1.60
CA ILE A 277 5.24 17.69 0.97
C ILE A 277 4.86 17.59 -0.50
N GLN A 278 3.96 18.48 -0.94
CA GLN A 278 3.51 18.57 -2.32
C GLN A 278 3.69 19.98 -2.90
N VAL A 279 3.98 20.06 -4.20
CA VAL A 279 3.98 21.30 -4.97
C VAL A 279 2.53 21.69 -5.30
N THR A 280 2.15 22.94 -5.06
CA THR A 280 0.74 23.38 -5.24
C THR A 280 0.39 23.77 -6.68
N GLY A 281 1.40 24.00 -7.53
CA GLY A 281 1.25 24.57 -8.85
C GLY A 281 1.23 26.10 -8.90
N CYS A 282 1.25 26.81 -7.76
CA CYS A 282 1.18 28.27 -7.75
C CYS A 282 2.42 28.97 -8.35
N LYS A 283 3.59 28.34 -8.25
CA LYS A 283 4.85 28.85 -8.81
C LYS A 283 5.17 28.27 -10.19
N ASP A 284 4.79 27.02 -10.42
CA ASP A 284 5.02 26.28 -11.65
C ASP A 284 3.79 25.42 -11.96
N ASP A 285 3.00 25.83 -12.93
CA ASP A 285 1.76 25.15 -13.32
C ASP A 285 2.01 23.90 -14.17
N SER A 286 3.27 23.53 -14.40
CA SER A 286 3.64 22.20 -14.92
C SER A 286 3.75 21.15 -13.81
N LYS A 287 3.90 21.59 -12.54
CA LYS A 287 4.07 20.72 -11.37
C LYS A 287 2.93 20.93 -10.38
N ILE A 288 1.85 20.18 -10.56
CA ILE A 288 0.63 20.31 -9.75
C ILE A 288 0.45 19.02 -8.95
N LEU A 289 0.46 19.16 -7.62
CA LEU A 289 0.30 18.07 -6.65
C LEU A 289 1.40 16.99 -6.71
N GLU A 290 2.53 17.29 -7.36
CA GLU A 290 3.71 16.43 -7.33
C GLU A 290 4.26 16.35 -5.90
N TYR A 291 4.57 15.14 -5.44
CA TYR A 291 5.23 14.91 -4.17
C TYR A 291 6.72 15.27 -4.25
N GLU A 292 7.21 15.98 -3.25
CA GLU A 292 8.64 16.11 -2.94
C GLU A 292 9.02 15.20 -1.76
N GLU A 293 8.06 14.92 -0.88
CA GLU A 293 8.19 14.02 0.25
C GLU A 293 6.87 13.24 0.43
N PHE A 294 6.97 11.93 0.62
CA PHE A 294 5.84 11.04 0.85
C PHE A 294 6.09 10.24 2.11
N ASN A 295 5.28 10.46 3.14
CA ASN A 295 5.37 9.75 4.41
C ASN A 295 6.80 9.78 5.02
N GLY A 296 7.44 10.95 5.00
CA GLY A 296 8.81 11.17 5.49
C GLY A 296 9.92 10.75 4.51
N PHE A 297 9.59 10.09 3.39
CA PHE A 297 10.57 9.68 2.40
C PHE A 297 10.67 10.69 1.26
N THR A 298 11.90 11.01 0.86
CA THR A 298 12.20 11.79 -0.36
C THR A 298 12.79 10.90 -1.46
N SER A 299 13.26 9.72 -1.09
CA SER A 299 13.70 8.67 -2.00
C SER A 299 13.57 7.32 -1.31
N THR A 300 13.46 6.27 -2.12
CA THR A 300 13.31 4.90 -1.65
C THR A 300 14.34 3.99 -2.33
N PRO A 301 14.94 3.06 -1.56
CA PRO A 301 15.96 2.16 -2.07
C PRO A 301 15.32 0.97 -2.80
N LEU A 302 15.73 0.76 -4.05
CA LEU A 302 15.36 -0.38 -4.87
C LEU A 302 16.60 -1.24 -5.17
N TRP A 303 16.47 -2.54 -4.98
CA TRP A 303 17.53 -3.47 -5.34
C TRP A 303 17.73 -3.46 -6.86
N VAL A 304 18.99 -3.39 -7.29
CA VAL A 304 19.37 -3.56 -8.69
C VAL A 304 20.53 -4.53 -8.80
N THR A 305 20.53 -5.31 -9.86
CA THR A 305 21.67 -6.15 -10.25
C THR A 305 22.81 -5.29 -10.83
N THR A 306 24.06 -5.73 -10.63
CA THR A 306 25.17 -5.11 -11.36
C THR A 306 25.17 -5.54 -12.84
N LEU A 307 25.55 -4.63 -13.73
CA LEU A 307 25.54 -4.88 -15.18
C LEU A 307 26.37 -6.12 -15.54
N GLY A 308 25.70 -7.20 -15.98
CA GLY A 308 26.33 -8.43 -16.45
C GLY A 308 26.04 -9.70 -15.63
N GLU A 309 25.29 -9.60 -14.53
CA GLU A 309 24.83 -10.78 -13.77
C GLU A 309 23.61 -11.47 -14.41
N GLU A 310 23.44 -12.75 -14.10
CA GLU A 310 22.24 -13.52 -14.46
C GLU A 310 21.03 -13.07 -13.62
N ARG A 311 19.83 -13.24 -14.19
CA ARG A 311 18.56 -12.94 -13.52
C ARG A 311 18.39 -13.77 -12.25
N ARG A 312 18.46 -13.11 -11.09
CA ARG A 312 18.39 -13.73 -9.75
C ARG A 312 17.70 -12.83 -8.73
N ASN A 313 17.41 -13.37 -7.55
CA ASN A 313 17.07 -12.58 -6.38
C ASN A 313 18.32 -12.07 -5.66
N PRO A 314 18.21 -11.01 -4.82
CA PRO A 314 19.21 -10.74 -3.81
C PRO A 314 19.33 -11.93 -2.85
N THR A 315 20.56 -12.34 -2.56
CA THR A 315 20.87 -13.36 -1.56
C THR A 315 20.49 -12.88 -0.17
N LEU A 316 20.26 -13.79 0.77
CA LEU A 316 19.92 -13.40 2.14
C LEU A 316 21.02 -12.57 2.82
N VAL A 317 22.28 -12.82 2.48
CA VAL A 317 23.41 -12.02 2.96
C VAL A 317 23.35 -10.58 2.42
N GLU A 318 22.98 -10.38 1.15
CA GLU A 318 22.77 -9.04 0.60
C GLU A 318 21.59 -8.32 1.27
N ILE A 319 20.50 -9.04 1.59
CA ILE A 319 19.35 -8.49 2.30
C ILE A 319 19.73 -8.04 3.71
N ILE A 320 20.50 -8.87 4.43
CA ILE A 320 20.98 -8.53 5.78
C ILE A 320 21.94 -7.35 5.72
N ALA A 321 22.92 -7.38 4.81
CA ALA A 321 23.92 -6.33 4.67
C ALA A 321 23.31 -5.00 4.18
N PHE A 322 22.20 -5.04 3.45
CA PHE A 322 21.49 -3.85 3.01
C PHE A 322 21.11 -2.93 4.18
N ASN A 323 20.89 -3.48 5.37
CA ASN A 323 20.66 -2.67 6.55
C ASN A 323 21.78 -1.66 6.82
N ASP A 324 23.04 -2.04 6.58
CA ASP A 324 24.22 -1.23 6.90
C ASP A 324 24.47 -0.11 5.89
N TYR A 325 24.16 -0.32 4.61
CA TYR A 325 24.47 0.62 3.52
C TYR A 325 23.24 1.15 2.77
N GLY A 326 22.05 0.66 3.10
CA GLY A 326 20.79 0.87 2.39
C GLY A 326 20.16 2.24 2.54
N ASN A 327 20.98 3.26 2.77
CA ASN A 327 20.56 4.64 2.74
C ASN A 327 20.78 5.23 1.34
N CYS A 328 19.88 6.12 0.93
CA CYS A 328 19.99 6.81 -0.34
C CYS A 328 20.99 7.97 -0.35
N ALA A 329 21.77 8.15 0.72
CA ALA A 329 22.81 9.18 0.79
C ALA A 329 24.11 8.72 0.10
N LYS A 330 24.46 7.43 0.17
CA LYS A 330 25.67 6.86 -0.47
C LYS A 330 25.36 5.50 -1.12
N PRO A 331 24.59 5.46 -2.22
CA PRO A 331 24.16 4.21 -2.82
C PRO A 331 25.33 3.36 -3.33
N THR A 332 25.26 2.06 -3.08
CA THR A 332 26.18 1.06 -3.62
C THR A 332 25.77 0.63 -5.04
N ALA A 333 26.61 -0.15 -5.72
CA ALA A 333 26.34 -0.57 -7.10
C ALA A 333 25.11 -1.50 -7.26
N ASN A 334 24.67 -2.17 -6.19
CA ASN A 334 23.50 -3.07 -6.16
C ASN A 334 22.22 -2.39 -5.65
N LEU A 335 22.21 -1.06 -5.63
CA LEU A 335 21.12 -0.23 -5.13
C LEU A 335 20.89 0.95 -6.09
N THR A 336 19.62 1.21 -6.42
CA THR A 336 19.19 2.49 -6.99
C THR A 336 18.22 3.17 -6.05
N CYS A 337 18.30 4.50 -5.98
CA CYS A 337 17.40 5.31 -5.17
C CYS A 337 16.36 5.96 -6.07
N SER A 338 15.13 5.44 -6.02
CA SER A 338 14.00 6.04 -6.71
C SER A 338 13.59 7.29 -5.94
N ALA A 339 13.67 8.46 -6.58
CA ALA A 339 13.13 9.68 -6.00
C ALA A 339 11.61 9.55 -5.81
N VAL A 340 11.09 10.21 -4.78
CA VAL A 340 9.66 10.48 -4.68
C VAL A 340 9.33 11.55 -5.71
N GLU A 341 8.58 11.16 -6.74
CA GLU A 341 8.16 12.04 -7.83
C GLU A 341 6.83 11.58 -8.43
N GLY A 342 6.10 12.51 -9.05
CA GLY A 342 4.73 12.28 -9.52
C GLY A 342 3.69 12.66 -8.46
N ASN A 343 2.40 12.60 -8.85
CA ASN A 343 1.28 12.93 -7.97
C ASN A 343 0.57 11.66 -7.46
N ASP A 344 -0.60 11.80 -6.84
CA ASP A 344 -1.44 10.70 -6.34
C ASP A 344 -2.47 10.19 -7.37
N ALA A 345 -2.37 10.62 -8.63
CA ALA A 345 -3.32 10.36 -9.70
C ALA A 345 -4.78 10.81 -9.44
N THR A 346 -5.03 11.65 -8.42
CA THR A 346 -6.38 12.21 -8.16
C THR A 346 -6.75 13.31 -9.16
N SER A 347 -5.76 13.86 -9.86
CA SER A 347 -5.96 14.77 -10.98
C SER A 347 -4.73 14.89 -11.87
N ILE A 348 -4.94 15.38 -13.08
CA ILE A 348 -3.88 15.80 -14.00
C ILE A 348 -3.98 17.31 -14.24
N LYS A 349 -3.14 17.88 -15.12
CA LYS A 349 -3.16 19.31 -15.40
C LYS A 349 -4.53 19.74 -15.98
N PRO A 350 -5.24 20.70 -15.37
CA PRO A 350 -6.54 21.17 -15.84
C PRO A 350 -6.54 21.67 -17.28
N GLY A 351 -7.48 21.20 -18.11
CA GLY A 351 -7.77 21.78 -19.42
C GLY A 351 -8.43 23.15 -19.32
N GLY A 352 -9.21 23.36 -18.25
CA GLY A 352 -9.89 24.61 -17.94
C GLY A 352 -11.34 24.67 -18.45
N ALA A 353 -11.88 25.89 -18.45
CA ALA A 353 -13.24 26.17 -18.86
C ALA A 353 -13.32 27.49 -19.63
N GLY A 354 -14.23 27.53 -20.61
CA GLY A 354 -14.51 28.70 -21.44
C GLY A 354 -15.99 29.05 -21.49
N MET A 355 -16.33 29.99 -22.38
CA MET A 355 -17.72 30.44 -22.59
C MET A 355 -18.63 29.35 -23.21
N THR A 356 -18.04 28.25 -23.68
CA THR A 356 -18.72 27.11 -24.30
C THR A 356 -18.86 25.91 -23.35
N GLY A 357 -18.32 25.99 -22.14
CA GLY A 357 -18.29 24.90 -21.17
C GLY A 357 -16.87 24.55 -20.72
N PHE A 358 -16.76 23.38 -20.09
CA PHE A 358 -15.47 22.71 -19.84
C PHE A 358 -14.85 22.26 -21.17
N GLU A 359 -13.51 22.19 -21.20
CA GLU A 359 -12.81 21.51 -22.29
C GLU A 359 -13.24 20.05 -22.37
N ASP A 360 -13.36 19.52 -23.59
CA ASP A 360 -13.80 18.15 -23.87
C ASP A 360 -12.65 17.22 -24.28
N THR A 361 -11.47 17.78 -24.55
CA THR A 361 -10.27 17.04 -24.97
C THR A 361 -9.12 17.24 -23.99
N LEU A 362 -8.30 16.19 -23.84
CA LEU A 362 -7.09 16.25 -23.02
C LEU A 362 -5.87 16.62 -23.87
N THR A 363 -5.10 17.58 -23.38
CA THR A 363 -3.79 17.94 -23.96
C THR A 363 -2.66 17.07 -23.42
N GLN A 364 -2.84 16.53 -22.21
CA GLN A 364 -1.88 15.67 -21.55
C GLN A 364 -2.12 14.20 -21.93
N THR A 365 -1.08 13.54 -22.45
CA THR A 365 -1.14 12.13 -22.89
C THR A 365 -0.52 11.15 -21.91
N LEU A 366 0.15 11.65 -20.87
CA LEU A 366 0.75 10.84 -19.79
C LEU A 366 0.66 11.57 -18.44
N SER A 367 0.63 10.81 -17.35
CA SER A 367 0.69 11.33 -15.98
C SER A 367 1.57 10.42 -15.12
N ASP A 368 2.51 11.01 -14.40
CA ASP A 368 3.35 10.27 -13.46
C ASP A 368 2.71 10.28 -12.07
N MET A 369 2.57 9.09 -11.49
CA MET A 369 2.08 8.90 -10.12
C MET A 369 3.17 8.29 -9.26
N PHE A 370 3.30 8.75 -8.02
CA PHE A 370 4.10 8.02 -7.03
C PHE A 370 3.27 6.86 -6.49
N LEU A 371 3.74 5.63 -6.73
CA LEU A 371 3.10 4.43 -6.22
C LEU A 371 3.83 3.95 -4.97
N ASP A 372 3.26 4.22 -3.80
CA ASP A 372 3.89 3.86 -2.52
C ASP A 372 4.08 2.35 -2.38
N GLU A 373 3.12 1.53 -2.80
CA GLU A 373 3.24 0.07 -2.75
C GLU A 373 4.38 -0.45 -3.61
N GLY A 374 4.69 0.22 -4.73
CA GLY A 374 5.80 -0.11 -5.61
C GLY A 374 7.11 0.60 -5.24
N LYS A 375 7.08 1.50 -4.25
CA LYS A 375 8.17 2.41 -3.85
C LYS A 375 8.85 3.08 -5.06
N GLN A 376 8.05 3.49 -6.05
CA GLN A 376 8.55 4.15 -7.26
C GLN A 376 7.44 4.90 -7.99
N ASN A 377 7.83 5.76 -8.92
CA ASN A 377 6.91 6.38 -9.85
C ASN A 377 6.48 5.44 -10.98
N VAL A 378 5.20 5.52 -11.36
CA VAL A 378 4.58 4.82 -12.49
C VAL A 378 3.96 5.84 -13.43
N THR A 379 4.22 5.71 -14.72
CA THR A 379 3.59 6.54 -15.75
C THR A 379 2.30 5.89 -16.23
N LEU A 380 1.21 6.65 -16.19
CA LEU A 380 -0.08 6.30 -16.78
C LEU A 380 -0.19 6.95 -18.15
N TYR A 381 -0.61 6.19 -19.16
CA TYR A 381 -0.76 6.68 -20.54
C TYR A 381 -2.22 6.77 -20.95
N LEU A 382 -2.57 7.81 -21.70
CA LEU A 382 -3.88 7.95 -22.32
C LEU A 382 -4.08 6.80 -23.32
N THR A 383 -5.11 6.00 -23.10
CA THR A 383 -5.41 4.80 -23.89
C THR A 383 -6.16 5.09 -25.19
N GLY A 384 -6.75 6.30 -25.30
CA GLY A 384 -7.67 6.67 -26.38
C GLY A 384 -9.10 6.17 -26.18
N GLN A 385 -9.39 5.47 -25.07
CA GLN A 385 -10.74 5.08 -24.70
C GLN A 385 -11.46 6.25 -24.01
N GLU A 386 -12.64 6.59 -24.52
CA GLU A 386 -13.61 7.49 -23.88
C GLU A 386 -14.73 6.67 -23.22
N VAL A 387 -15.11 7.06 -22.01
CA VAL A 387 -16.15 6.41 -21.22
C VAL A 387 -17.18 7.45 -20.79
N ASP A 388 -18.47 7.15 -20.96
CA ASP A 388 -19.54 8.00 -20.42
C ASP A 388 -19.80 7.61 -18.96
N HIS A 389 -19.76 8.60 -18.07
CA HIS A 389 -20.15 8.45 -16.67
C HIS A 389 -21.21 9.49 -16.34
N GLU A 390 -22.48 9.06 -16.29
CA GLU A 390 -23.63 9.92 -16.00
C GLU A 390 -23.71 11.18 -16.90
N GLY A 391 -23.39 11.02 -18.20
CA GLY A 391 -23.38 12.12 -19.17
C GLY A 391 -22.12 13.00 -19.15
N ILE A 392 -21.06 12.55 -18.46
CA ILE A 392 -19.73 13.17 -18.46
C ILE A 392 -18.78 12.28 -19.28
N THR A 393 -18.15 12.84 -20.31
CA THR A 393 -17.09 12.15 -21.06
C THR A 393 -15.81 12.11 -20.23
N LEU A 394 -15.35 10.90 -19.93
CA LEU A 394 -14.10 10.64 -19.25
C LEU A 394 -13.10 9.99 -20.21
N HIS A 395 -11.82 10.27 -20.00
CA HIS A 395 -10.72 9.77 -20.80
C HIS A 395 -9.86 8.82 -19.97
N ARG A 396 -9.65 7.61 -20.47
CA ARG A 396 -8.98 6.55 -19.71
C ARG A 396 -7.47 6.61 -19.80
N PHE A 397 -6.80 6.62 -18.65
CA PHE A 397 -5.37 6.37 -18.50
C PHE A 397 -5.13 5.01 -17.85
N SER A 398 -4.06 4.34 -18.27
CA SER A 398 -3.64 3.04 -17.71
C SER A 398 -2.12 2.91 -17.78
N PRO A 399 -1.47 2.21 -16.83
CA PRO A 399 -0.06 1.83 -16.99
C PRO A 399 0.11 0.91 -18.22
N PRO A 400 1.28 0.91 -18.86
CA PRO A 400 1.51 0.09 -20.03
C PRO A 400 1.61 -1.39 -19.64
N ASN A 401 1.17 -2.30 -20.52
CA ASN A 401 1.18 -3.75 -20.25
C ASN A 401 2.60 -4.31 -20.00
N ASP A 402 3.63 -3.66 -20.55
CA ASP A 402 5.04 -4.04 -20.38
C ASP A 402 5.73 -3.34 -19.19
N LEU A 403 4.97 -2.67 -18.30
CA LEU A 403 5.50 -1.96 -17.13
C LEU A 403 6.47 -2.82 -16.32
N LEU A 404 6.17 -4.11 -16.13
CA LEU A 404 6.93 -5.04 -15.31
C LEU A 404 7.84 -5.99 -16.11
N VAL A 405 8.06 -5.71 -17.41
CA VAL A 405 8.96 -6.48 -18.28
C VAL A 405 10.36 -5.90 -18.21
N ASN A 406 11.39 -6.76 -18.16
CA ASN A 406 12.76 -6.30 -18.15
C ASN A 406 13.10 -5.49 -19.43
N SER A 407 13.54 -4.26 -19.23
CA SER A 407 13.96 -3.32 -20.28
C SER A 407 15.18 -2.53 -19.79
N GLN A 408 15.87 -1.79 -20.65
CA GLN A 408 17.02 -0.98 -20.21
C GLN A 408 16.65 0.01 -19.09
N PHE A 409 15.45 0.59 -19.16
CA PHE A 409 14.94 1.50 -18.13
C PHE A 409 14.56 0.75 -16.86
N ASN A 410 13.80 -0.33 -16.99
CA ASN A 410 13.33 -1.16 -15.87
C ASN A 410 14.47 -1.85 -15.12
N ASN A 411 15.54 -2.19 -15.83
CA ASN A 411 16.74 -2.77 -15.22
C ASN A 411 17.42 -1.82 -14.22
N ALA A 412 17.30 -0.50 -14.43
CA ALA A 412 17.82 0.50 -13.50
C ALA A 412 17.00 0.61 -12.20
N LYS A 413 15.83 -0.04 -12.12
CA LYS A 413 14.96 -0.08 -10.93
C LYS A 413 14.75 -1.50 -10.39
N GLY A 414 15.45 -2.49 -10.97
CA GLY A 414 15.27 -3.90 -10.63
C GLY A 414 13.93 -4.48 -11.09
N THR A 415 13.17 -3.74 -11.89
CA THR A 415 11.86 -4.18 -12.40
C THR A 415 12.02 -5.32 -13.38
N GLY A 416 11.15 -6.33 -13.27
CA GLY A 416 11.29 -7.58 -14.01
C GLY A 416 12.44 -8.44 -13.47
N TRP A 417 12.74 -8.39 -12.17
CA TRP A 417 13.69 -9.32 -11.53
C TRP A 417 13.01 -10.08 -10.40
N PRO A 418 13.26 -11.40 -10.25
CA PRO A 418 14.12 -12.25 -11.09
C PRO A 418 13.48 -12.61 -12.44
N VAL A 419 12.16 -12.42 -12.57
CA VAL A 419 11.37 -12.83 -13.74
C VAL A 419 10.44 -11.69 -14.17
N ASP A 420 10.00 -11.68 -15.44
CA ASP A 420 9.15 -10.61 -15.97
C ASP A 420 7.77 -10.70 -15.31
N GLY A 421 7.19 -9.55 -14.97
CA GLY A 421 5.89 -9.47 -14.28
C GLY A 421 5.96 -9.12 -12.80
N VAL A 422 7.15 -8.90 -12.23
CA VAL A 422 7.32 -8.53 -10.82
C VAL A 422 8.25 -7.33 -10.61
N GLN A 423 7.95 -6.53 -9.59
CA GLN A 423 8.84 -5.55 -8.99
C GLN A 423 9.31 -6.07 -7.62
N PRO A 424 10.60 -6.31 -7.39
CA PRO A 424 11.11 -6.66 -6.07
C PRO A 424 11.08 -5.46 -5.11
N LEU A 425 10.66 -5.70 -3.87
CA LEU A 425 10.61 -4.71 -2.77
C LEU A 425 11.50 -5.09 -1.60
N VAL A 426 12.42 -6.03 -1.83
CA VAL A 426 13.19 -6.75 -0.80
C VAL A 426 13.89 -5.83 0.20
N PHE A 427 14.43 -4.71 -0.28
CA PHE A 427 15.15 -3.74 0.54
C PHE A 427 14.22 -2.84 1.39
N SER A 428 12.97 -2.66 0.95
CA SER A 428 11.96 -1.97 1.76
C SER A 428 11.32 -2.90 2.80
N THR A 429 11.19 -4.20 2.49
CA THR A 429 10.49 -5.17 3.34
C THR A 429 11.40 -6.01 4.24
N GLY A 430 12.69 -6.15 3.92
CA GLY A 430 13.65 -6.98 4.66
C GLY A 430 13.57 -8.49 4.39
N PHE A 431 12.80 -8.91 3.39
CA PHE A 431 12.67 -10.29 2.92
C PHE A 431 12.14 -10.28 1.48
N LEU A 432 12.17 -11.41 0.77
CA LEU A 432 11.72 -11.48 -0.63
C LEU A 432 10.22 -11.20 -0.76
N ALA A 433 9.89 -9.97 -1.12
CA ALA A 433 8.54 -9.49 -1.41
C ALA A 433 8.50 -8.82 -2.79
N TYR A 434 7.37 -8.96 -3.46
CA TYR A 434 7.16 -8.49 -4.83
C TYR A 434 5.79 -7.87 -5.00
N VAL A 435 5.72 -6.86 -5.85
CA VAL A 435 4.46 -6.32 -6.38
C VAL A 435 4.34 -6.67 -7.85
N SER A 436 3.11 -6.99 -8.28
CA SER A 436 2.79 -7.42 -9.64
C SER A 436 1.37 -7.02 -10.02
N TYR A 437 1.00 -7.17 -11.30
CA TYR A 437 -0.41 -7.18 -11.67
C TYR A 437 -1.10 -8.42 -11.09
N PRO A 438 -2.41 -8.36 -10.77
CA PRO A 438 -3.15 -9.52 -10.28
C PRO A 438 -3.01 -10.76 -11.16
N ILE A 439 -2.82 -11.92 -10.54
CA ILE A 439 -2.67 -13.23 -11.22
C ILE A 439 -1.50 -13.25 -12.22
N TYR A 440 -0.52 -12.34 -12.04
CA TYR A 440 0.62 -12.19 -12.95
C TYR A 440 0.23 -11.93 -14.40
N ILE A 441 -0.89 -11.25 -14.66
CA ILE A 441 -1.19 -10.80 -16.02
C ILE A 441 -0.02 -9.95 -16.56
N TYR A 442 0.32 -10.17 -17.82
CA TYR A 442 1.47 -9.60 -18.53
C TYR A 442 2.85 -10.04 -18.00
N GLY A 443 2.90 -10.93 -17.01
CA GLY A 443 4.12 -11.56 -16.52
C GLY A 443 4.53 -12.80 -17.31
N ASN A 444 5.68 -13.37 -16.93
CA ASN A 444 6.13 -14.65 -17.46
C ASN A 444 5.29 -15.80 -16.90
N THR A 445 4.93 -16.76 -17.75
CA THR A 445 4.13 -17.93 -17.35
C THR A 445 4.81 -18.82 -16.31
N THR A 446 6.14 -18.77 -16.17
CA THR A 446 6.86 -19.56 -15.16
C THR A 446 6.49 -19.18 -13.72
N LEU A 447 5.92 -17.99 -13.51
CA LEU A 447 5.35 -17.57 -12.21
C LEU A 447 4.19 -18.48 -11.76
N LEU A 448 3.62 -19.28 -12.66
CA LEU A 448 2.54 -20.25 -12.39
C LEU A 448 3.05 -21.71 -12.34
N ASP A 449 4.36 -21.95 -12.44
CA ASP A 449 4.89 -23.32 -12.49
C ASP A 449 4.79 -24.03 -11.14
N ALA A 450 5.07 -23.32 -10.04
CA ALA A 450 5.07 -23.87 -8.68
C ALA A 450 3.77 -23.62 -7.90
N VAL A 451 2.83 -22.88 -8.48
CA VAL A 451 1.54 -22.53 -7.86
C VAL A 451 0.37 -22.88 -8.77
N GLU A 452 -0.73 -23.32 -8.18
CA GLU A 452 -2.01 -23.51 -8.87
C GLU A 452 -3.01 -22.51 -8.31
N ILE A 453 -3.32 -21.48 -9.08
CA ILE A 453 -4.24 -20.42 -8.65
C ILE A 453 -5.61 -20.69 -9.26
N THR A 454 -6.58 -21.03 -8.41
CA THR A 454 -8.00 -21.05 -8.78
C THR A 454 -8.57 -19.64 -8.60
N MET A 455 -8.94 -18.99 -9.70
CA MET A 455 -9.52 -17.65 -9.70
C MET A 455 -10.97 -17.67 -9.18
N SER A 456 -11.53 -16.50 -8.91
CA SER A 456 -12.89 -16.38 -8.33
C SER A 456 -14.01 -16.93 -9.22
N ASP A 457 -13.76 -17.12 -10.52
CA ASP A 457 -14.67 -17.75 -11.47
C ASP A 457 -14.59 -19.30 -11.45
N GLY A 458 -13.71 -19.86 -10.61
CA GLY A 458 -13.45 -21.29 -10.50
C GLY A 458 -12.48 -21.84 -11.54
N VAL A 459 -11.91 -20.99 -12.40
CA VAL A 459 -10.96 -21.38 -13.45
C VAL A 459 -9.54 -21.30 -12.91
N VAL A 460 -8.71 -22.29 -13.28
CA VAL A 460 -7.27 -22.27 -12.94
C VAL A 460 -6.55 -21.30 -13.87
N ALA A 461 -5.77 -20.39 -13.29
CA ALA A 461 -4.98 -19.41 -14.01
C ALA A 461 -3.90 -20.10 -14.87
N SER A 462 -3.88 -19.75 -16.15
CA SER A 462 -2.92 -20.25 -17.14
C SER A 462 -2.92 -19.33 -18.36
N GLY A 463 -1.91 -19.46 -19.23
CA GLY A 463 -1.90 -18.74 -20.51
C GLY A 463 -3.16 -18.99 -21.33
N ASP A 464 -3.58 -20.25 -21.46
CA ASP A 464 -4.75 -20.64 -22.27
C ASP A 464 -6.09 -20.20 -21.65
N SER A 465 -6.18 -20.16 -20.31
CA SER A 465 -7.40 -19.73 -19.63
C SER A 465 -7.56 -18.22 -19.63
N MET A 466 -6.47 -17.44 -19.54
CA MET A 466 -6.54 -15.98 -19.43
C MET A 466 -6.44 -15.23 -20.76
N TYR A 467 -5.74 -15.80 -21.75
CA TYR A 467 -5.44 -15.14 -23.01
C TYR A 467 -6.19 -15.77 -24.20
N ASP A 468 -6.48 -14.95 -25.21
CA ASP A 468 -6.91 -15.37 -26.54
C ASP A 468 -5.99 -14.74 -27.59
N LEU A 469 -5.31 -15.57 -28.38
CA LEU A 469 -4.33 -15.13 -29.39
C LEU A 469 -3.24 -14.17 -28.88
N GLY A 470 -2.92 -14.21 -27.59
CA GLY A 470 -1.92 -13.35 -26.94
C GLY A 470 -2.49 -12.09 -26.27
N ASP A 471 -3.78 -11.81 -26.48
CA ASP A 471 -4.47 -10.70 -25.82
C ASP A 471 -5.22 -11.19 -24.57
N LEU A 472 -5.21 -10.40 -23.50
CA LEU A 472 -5.94 -10.73 -22.28
C LEU A 472 -7.46 -10.70 -22.55
N LYS A 473 -8.22 -11.71 -22.11
CA LYS A 473 -9.67 -11.73 -22.31
C LYS A 473 -10.35 -10.57 -21.57
N GLN A 474 -11.44 -10.05 -22.15
CA GLN A 474 -12.13 -8.86 -21.63
C GLN A 474 -12.56 -9.01 -20.16
N GLU A 475 -13.07 -10.18 -19.77
CA GLU A 475 -13.46 -10.45 -18.37
C GLU A 475 -12.30 -10.27 -17.36
N TYR A 476 -11.06 -10.55 -17.78
CA TYR A 476 -9.87 -10.36 -16.96
C TYR A 476 -9.30 -8.94 -17.07
N ILE A 477 -9.50 -8.26 -18.21
CA ILE A 477 -9.23 -6.82 -18.32
C ILE A 477 -10.08 -6.05 -17.31
N ASP A 478 -11.39 -6.28 -17.33
CA ASP A 478 -12.35 -5.58 -16.47
C ASP A 478 -12.07 -5.82 -14.98
N LYS A 479 -11.56 -7.01 -14.64
CA LYS A 479 -11.29 -7.43 -13.25
C LYS A 479 -9.91 -7.04 -12.73
N TYR A 480 -8.85 -7.11 -13.55
CA TYR A 480 -7.47 -7.07 -13.05
C TYR A 480 -6.66 -5.86 -13.54
N VAL A 481 -7.08 -5.16 -14.59
CA VAL A 481 -6.30 -4.04 -15.14
C VAL A 481 -6.52 -2.77 -14.32
N THR A 482 -5.43 -2.07 -14.01
CA THR A 482 -5.43 -0.75 -13.36
C THR A 482 -5.79 0.35 -14.36
N TYR A 483 -6.67 1.26 -13.99
CA TYR A 483 -6.96 2.45 -14.79
C TYR A 483 -7.53 3.60 -13.95
N ILE A 484 -7.46 4.81 -14.52
CA ILE A 484 -8.20 5.98 -14.07
C ILE A 484 -8.94 6.61 -15.25
N ASP A 485 -10.14 7.12 -15.00
CA ASP A 485 -10.95 7.83 -16.00
C ASP A 485 -11.08 9.30 -15.56
N VAL A 486 -10.58 10.19 -16.41
CA VAL A 486 -10.35 11.60 -16.10
C VAL A 486 -11.25 12.49 -16.95
N GLU A 487 -11.92 13.46 -16.33
CA GLU A 487 -12.73 14.46 -17.05
C GLU A 487 -11.84 15.58 -17.59
N ALA A 488 -12.04 16.01 -18.84
CA ALA A 488 -11.06 16.85 -19.53
C ALA A 488 -10.91 18.29 -18.99
N GLY A 489 -12.00 18.96 -18.60
CA GLY A 489 -11.93 20.38 -18.22
C GLY A 489 -11.40 20.62 -16.81
N THR A 490 -11.92 19.91 -15.83
CA THR A 490 -11.45 19.94 -14.43
C THR A 490 -10.21 19.10 -14.22
N SER A 491 -9.98 18.11 -15.10
CA SER A 491 -8.88 17.14 -15.01
C SER A 491 -8.87 16.35 -13.70
N LYS A 492 -10.05 16.20 -13.09
CA LYS A 492 -10.27 15.34 -11.94
C LYS A 492 -10.50 13.90 -12.39
N THR A 493 -9.85 12.98 -11.69
CA THR A 493 -10.15 11.55 -11.78
C THR A 493 -11.53 11.32 -11.17
N MET A 494 -12.46 10.84 -11.98
CA MET A 494 -13.86 10.60 -11.55
C MET A 494 -14.15 9.12 -11.31
N VAL A 495 -13.41 8.23 -11.97
CA VAL A 495 -13.42 6.78 -11.69
C VAL A 495 -11.98 6.31 -11.63
N ALA A 496 -11.64 5.49 -10.65
CA ALA A 496 -10.31 4.92 -10.50
C ALA A 496 -10.40 3.48 -10.00
N HIS A 497 -9.54 2.62 -10.55
CA HIS A 497 -9.30 1.27 -10.07
C HIS A 497 -7.79 1.02 -10.08
N LYS A 498 -7.16 1.07 -8.90
CA LYS A 498 -5.75 0.73 -8.68
C LYS A 498 -5.66 -0.70 -8.18
N ARG A 499 -5.09 -1.60 -8.97
CA ARG A 499 -5.06 -3.04 -8.71
C ARG A 499 -3.64 -3.58 -8.72
N LEU A 500 -3.24 -4.18 -7.60
CA LEU A 500 -1.91 -4.69 -7.38
C LEU A 500 -1.96 -5.99 -6.59
N MET A 501 -0.95 -6.83 -6.80
CA MET A 501 -0.80 -8.10 -6.11
C MET A 501 0.54 -8.16 -5.38
N ALA A 502 0.47 -8.47 -4.09
CA ALA A 502 1.63 -8.76 -3.27
C ALA A 502 1.95 -10.27 -3.36
N SER A 503 3.22 -10.57 -3.55
CA SER A 503 3.74 -11.94 -3.56
C SER A 503 4.97 -12.04 -2.68
N TYR A 504 5.23 -13.22 -2.12
CA TYR A 504 6.35 -13.46 -1.23
C TYR A 504 7.13 -14.70 -1.66
N ALA A 505 8.41 -14.75 -1.31
CA ALA A 505 9.26 -15.92 -1.48
C ALA A 505 10.13 -16.11 -0.23
N MET A 506 10.66 -17.32 -0.06
CA MET A 506 11.71 -17.56 0.93
C MET A 506 13.07 -17.43 0.29
N SER A 507 14.02 -16.75 0.93
CA SER A 507 15.41 -16.75 0.48
C SER A 507 16.09 -18.10 0.75
N CYS A 508 17.19 -18.36 0.06
CA CYS A 508 18.16 -19.34 0.54
C CYS A 508 18.77 -18.91 1.89
N SER A 509 19.10 -19.87 2.74
CA SER A 509 19.73 -19.66 4.05
C SER A 509 21.10 -19.00 3.90
N ALA A 510 21.42 -18.04 4.78
CA ALA A 510 22.73 -17.39 4.81
C ALA A 510 23.83 -18.36 5.29
N LEU A 511 23.45 -19.44 5.98
CA LEU A 511 24.36 -20.48 6.46
C LEU A 511 24.52 -21.63 5.47
N ASN A 512 23.56 -21.79 4.54
CA ASN A 512 23.60 -22.80 3.47
C ASN A 512 22.79 -22.33 2.27
N GLU A 513 23.45 -21.75 1.27
CA GLU A 513 22.83 -21.18 0.06
C GLU A 513 22.07 -22.21 -0.80
N SER A 514 22.24 -23.51 -0.54
CA SER A 514 21.49 -24.59 -1.21
C SER A 514 20.24 -25.06 -0.44
N ALA A 515 19.92 -24.45 0.69
CA ALA A 515 18.72 -24.75 1.50
C ALA A 515 17.88 -23.49 1.69
N PRO A 516 16.55 -23.61 1.89
CA PRO A 516 15.71 -22.47 2.21
C PRO A 516 16.08 -21.89 3.58
N MET A 517 15.70 -20.64 3.85
CA MET A 517 15.91 -20.04 5.18
C MET A 517 15.12 -20.75 6.30
N SER A 518 14.13 -21.57 5.95
CA SER A 518 13.43 -22.51 6.85
C SER A 518 14.18 -23.85 7.02
N ASP A 519 15.51 -23.83 7.01
CA ASP A 519 16.37 -25.02 6.95
C ASP A 519 16.34 -25.92 8.20
N VAL A 520 15.50 -25.62 9.19
CA VAL A 520 15.31 -26.43 10.40
C VAL A 520 13.95 -27.12 10.39
N LEU A 521 12.88 -26.36 10.15
CA LEU A 521 11.52 -26.89 10.13
C LEU A 521 11.15 -27.50 8.77
N TRP A 522 11.60 -26.88 7.67
CA TRP A 522 11.22 -27.23 6.30
C TRP A 522 12.43 -27.31 5.35
N PRO A 523 13.44 -28.15 5.65
CA PRO A 523 14.73 -28.14 4.94
C PRO A 523 14.67 -28.57 3.47
N ASN A 524 13.57 -29.22 3.05
CA ASN A 524 13.38 -29.71 1.69
C ASN A 524 12.50 -28.80 0.83
N LEU A 525 12.03 -27.67 1.38
CA LEU A 525 11.17 -26.75 0.67
C LEU A 525 11.98 -25.98 -0.39
N GLU A 526 11.41 -25.78 -1.56
CA GLU A 526 12.06 -25.02 -2.61
C GLU A 526 12.13 -23.53 -2.22
N ALA A 527 13.33 -22.96 -2.30
CA ALA A 527 13.56 -21.53 -2.04
C ALA A 527 13.27 -20.71 -3.30
N GLU A 528 13.06 -19.41 -3.12
CA GLU A 528 12.92 -18.41 -4.18
C GLU A 528 11.74 -18.59 -5.13
N VAL A 529 10.79 -19.47 -4.78
CA VAL A 529 9.50 -19.57 -5.45
C VAL A 529 8.61 -18.40 -5.01
N ILE A 530 8.07 -17.67 -5.98
CA ILE A 530 7.20 -16.50 -5.76
C ILE A 530 5.75 -16.96 -5.62
N PHE A 531 5.16 -16.76 -4.45
CA PHE A 531 3.77 -17.14 -4.14
C PHE A 531 2.91 -15.88 -3.99
N PRO A 532 1.76 -15.79 -4.68
CA PRO A 532 0.84 -14.68 -4.48
C PRO A 532 0.11 -14.82 -3.15
N ALA A 533 0.14 -13.78 -2.33
CA ALA A 533 -0.51 -13.76 -1.02
C ALA A 533 -1.90 -13.13 -1.07
N TYR A 534 -2.00 -11.99 -1.75
CA TYR A 534 -3.26 -11.30 -2.02
C TYR A 534 -3.10 -10.33 -3.18
N TRP A 535 -4.22 -9.98 -3.80
CA TRP A 535 -4.33 -8.77 -4.60
C TRP A 535 -5.41 -7.87 -4.00
N GLY A 536 -5.21 -6.56 -4.16
CA GLY A 536 -6.11 -5.52 -3.66
C GLY A 536 -6.55 -4.60 -4.80
N GLU A 537 -7.75 -4.05 -4.65
CA GLU A 537 -8.26 -2.95 -5.46
C GLU A 537 -8.50 -1.75 -4.53
N GLU A 538 -7.79 -0.65 -4.79
CA GLU A 538 -8.19 0.67 -4.30
C GLU A 538 -9.00 1.35 -5.40
N SER A 539 -10.29 1.58 -5.15
CA SER A 539 -11.18 2.21 -6.13
C SER A 539 -11.91 3.43 -5.58
N ALA A 540 -12.20 4.35 -6.48
CA ALA A 540 -12.94 5.57 -6.21
C ALA A 540 -13.90 5.85 -7.37
N THR A 541 -15.10 6.32 -7.04
CA THR A 541 -16.09 6.77 -8.01
C THR A 541 -16.72 8.06 -7.51
N VAL A 542 -16.85 9.04 -8.40
CA VAL A 542 -17.45 10.34 -8.09
C VAL A 542 -18.88 10.15 -7.57
N GLY A 543 -19.22 10.85 -6.49
CA GLY A 543 -20.56 10.80 -5.90
C GLY A 543 -21.58 11.56 -6.73
N SER A 544 -22.84 11.12 -6.71
CA SER A 544 -23.93 11.74 -7.47
C SER A 544 -24.11 13.25 -7.20
N SER A 545 -23.88 13.70 -5.97
CA SER A 545 -23.93 15.14 -5.63
C SER A 545 -22.84 15.97 -6.33
N SER A 546 -21.66 15.38 -6.53
CA SER A 546 -20.56 16.00 -7.27
C SER A 546 -20.84 16.00 -8.77
N VAL A 547 -21.48 14.96 -9.30
CA VAL A 547 -21.95 14.90 -10.69
C VAL A 547 -23.03 15.96 -10.96
N ASP A 548 -24.02 16.09 -10.08
CA ASP A 548 -25.05 17.13 -10.17
C ASP A 548 -24.45 18.54 -10.14
N TYR A 549 -23.46 18.76 -9.26
CA TYR A 549 -22.74 20.03 -9.20
C TYR A 549 -21.96 20.31 -10.48
N TYR A 550 -21.27 19.31 -11.03
CA TYR A 550 -20.58 19.43 -12.32
C TYR A 550 -21.55 19.84 -13.43
N HIS A 551 -22.68 19.15 -13.56
CA HIS A 551 -23.71 19.47 -14.56
C HIS A 551 -24.30 20.87 -14.38
N LEU A 552 -24.49 21.32 -13.13
CA LEU A 552 -24.91 22.69 -12.85
C LEU A 552 -23.90 23.71 -13.37
N VAL A 553 -22.60 23.54 -13.05
CA VAL A 553 -21.54 24.44 -13.52
C VAL A 553 -21.44 24.42 -15.04
N GLN A 554 -21.48 23.24 -15.65
CA GLN A 554 -21.42 23.08 -17.11
C GLN A 554 -22.60 23.81 -17.80
N ARG A 555 -23.83 23.71 -17.27
CA ARG A 555 -25.00 24.44 -17.78
C ARG A 555 -24.84 25.95 -17.64
N LEU A 556 -24.32 26.41 -16.50
CA LEU A 556 -24.06 27.84 -16.28
C LEU A 556 -23.05 28.38 -17.29
N LEU A 557 -21.92 27.70 -17.50
CA LEU A 557 -20.90 28.07 -18.48
C LEU A 557 -21.47 28.13 -19.91
N LYS A 558 -22.20 27.08 -20.32
CA LYS A 558 -22.88 27.02 -21.63
C LYS A 558 -23.95 28.10 -21.81
N SER A 559 -24.49 28.66 -20.72
CA SER A 559 -25.49 29.72 -20.78
C SER A 559 -24.91 31.14 -20.97
N VAL A 560 -23.61 31.34 -20.71
CA VAL A 560 -22.96 32.66 -20.78
C VAL A 560 -23.08 33.27 -22.18
N LEU A 561 -22.71 32.52 -23.21
CA LEU A 561 -22.73 33.02 -24.59
C LEU A 561 -24.16 33.33 -25.08
N PRO A 562 -25.18 32.46 -24.92
CA PRO A 562 -26.57 32.80 -25.22
C PRO A 562 -27.07 34.04 -24.49
N VAL A 563 -26.78 34.18 -23.18
CA VAL A 563 -27.22 35.34 -22.39
C VAL A 563 -26.56 36.62 -22.88
N LEU A 564 -25.26 36.59 -23.22
CA LEU A 564 -24.56 37.72 -23.84
C LEU A 564 -25.18 38.12 -25.18
N ILE A 565 -25.46 37.15 -26.05
CA ILE A 565 -26.09 37.40 -27.36
C ILE A 565 -27.48 38.04 -27.18
N VAL A 566 -28.32 37.45 -26.32
CA VAL A 566 -29.66 38.01 -26.02
C VAL A 566 -29.53 39.41 -25.42
N GLY A 567 -28.60 39.63 -24.50
CA GLY A 567 -28.32 40.94 -23.91
C GLY A 567 -27.94 41.99 -24.95
N ILE A 568 -27.08 41.64 -25.91
CA ILE A 568 -26.70 42.53 -27.02
C ILE A 568 -27.92 42.84 -27.92
N ILE A 569 -28.71 41.82 -28.28
CA ILE A 569 -29.90 41.98 -29.13
C ILE A 569 -30.92 42.90 -28.45
N VAL A 570 -31.21 42.66 -27.17
CA VAL A 570 -32.13 43.49 -26.37
C VAL A 570 -31.58 44.90 -26.21
N GLY A 571 -30.28 45.06 -25.95
CA GLY A 571 -29.62 46.35 -25.88
C GLY A 571 -29.76 47.16 -27.18
N LEU A 572 -29.49 46.53 -28.32
CA LEU A 572 -29.67 47.15 -29.65
C LEU A 572 -31.13 47.51 -29.93
N ALA A 573 -32.08 46.66 -29.54
CA ALA A 573 -33.51 46.93 -29.68
C ALA A 573 -33.94 48.13 -28.81
N LEU A 574 -33.43 48.25 -27.59
CA LEU A 574 -33.69 49.39 -26.70
C LEU A 574 -33.08 50.68 -27.24
N VAL A 575 -31.85 50.65 -27.77
CA VAL A 575 -31.21 51.82 -28.40
C VAL A 575 -31.98 52.24 -29.66
N GLY A 576 -32.32 51.29 -30.53
CA GLY A 576 -33.10 51.54 -31.74
C GLY A 576 -34.50 52.08 -31.42
N GLY A 577 -35.18 51.49 -30.44
CA GLY A 577 -36.47 51.94 -29.93
C GLY A 577 -36.40 53.33 -29.31
N GLY A 578 -35.37 53.62 -28.51
CA GLY A 578 -35.11 54.93 -27.93
C GLY A 578 -34.83 56.00 -28.99
N PHE A 579 -34.07 55.67 -30.03
CA PHE A 579 -33.82 56.57 -31.16
C PHE A 579 -35.11 56.86 -31.94
N PHE A 580 -35.92 55.82 -32.19
CA PHE A 580 -37.21 55.97 -32.87
C PHE A 580 -38.19 56.82 -32.05
N HIS A 581 -38.27 56.59 -30.73
CA HIS A 581 -39.11 57.35 -29.81
C HIS A 581 -38.66 58.82 -29.70
N ARG A 582 -37.35 59.08 -29.65
CA ARG A 582 -36.80 60.44 -29.64
C ARG A 582 -37.09 61.16 -30.96
N ARG A 583 -36.93 60.49 -32.11
CA ARG A 583 -37.24 61.06 -33.42
C ARG A 583 -38.73 61.39 -33.55
N ARG A 584 -39.61 60.53 -33.02
CA ARG A 584 -41.06 60.77 -32.98
C ARG A 584 -41.42 61.97 -32.11
N MET A 585 -40.80 62.12 -30.93
CA MET A 585 -41.00 63.30 -30.08
C MET A 585 -40.47 64.61 -30.71
N VAL A 586 -39.30 64.57 -31.36
CA VAL A 586 -38.77 65.74 -32.08
C VAL A 586 -39.69 66.14 -33.24
N THR A 587 -40.27 65.18 -33.95
CA THR A 587 -41.23 65.44 -35.03
C THR A 587 -42.55 66.00 -34.50
N GLN A 588 -43.03 65.52 -33.35
CA GLN A 588 -44.22 66.05 -32.67
C GLN A 588 -44.00 67.46 -32.10
N HIS A 589 -42.82 67.77 -31.55
CA HIS A 589 -42.46 69.13 -31.13
C HIS A 589 -42.21 70.09 -32.30
N ALA A 590 -41.75 69.59 -33.45
CA ALA A 590 -41.66 70.40 -34.67
C ALA A 590 -43.05 70.74 -35.25
N GLN A 591 -44.03 69.84 -35.11
CA GLN A 591 -45.43 70.09 -35.50
C GLN A 591 -46.21 70.97 -34.50
N GLN A 592 -45.73 71.13 -33.27
CA GLN A 592 -46.36 71.98 -32.25
C GLN A 592 -45.85 73.43 -32.25
N LYS A 593 -44.88 73.76 -33.12
CA LYS A 593 -44.26 75.09 -33.22
C LYS A 593 -44.72 75.95 -34.41
N ASP A 594 -45.81 75.58 -35.07
CA ASP A 594 -46.52 76.50 -35.96
C ASP A 594 -48.03 76.34 -35.81
N PRO A 595 -48.67 77.24 -35.04
CA PRO A 595 -49.66 78.10 -35.67
C PRO A 595 -49.55 79.52 -35.13
N THR A 596 -49.04 80.43 -35.95
CA THR A 596 -49.67 81.71 -36.36
C THR A 596 -48.61 82.66 -36.91
N GLY A 597 -48.37 82.56 -38.22
CA GLY A 597 -48.17 83.73 -39.06
C GLY A 597 -49.54 84.26 -39.52
N GLU A 598 -49.69 85.58 -39.50
CA GLU A 598 -50.89 86.37 -39.83
C GLU A 598 -51.46 86.10 -41.23
N VAL A 599 -52.78 85.93 -41.35
CA VAL A 599 -53.81 86.95 -41.78
C VAL A 599 -55.16 86.54 -41.21
#